data_AF-A0A7R9Y580-F1
#
_entry.id   AF-A0A7R9Y580-F1
#
_cell.length_a   1.000
_cell.length_b   1.000
_cell.length_c   1.000
_cell.angle_alpha   90.00
_cell.angle_beta   90.00
_cell.angle_gamma   90.00
#
_symmetry.space_group_name_H-M   'P 1'
#
loop_
_entity.id
_entity.type
_entity.pdbx_description
1 polymer ?
#
loop_
_entity_poly.entity_id
_entity_poly.type
_entity_poly.pdbx_seq_one_letter_code
_entity_poly.pdbx_strand_id
1 'polypeptide(L)'
;GELLTVTPLDAGHCPGSVGFLFEGACGRIYHTGDFRREDWCGRGGAAAAAASAIPECLTRAPLDLLLLDNTYANPTYDFPARSDAAEEVLAIVSEATARGCDVYVGIDSLGKEALLTAVATATGAAVRVTPERAA
;
A
#
# COMPACT_ATOMS: atom_id res chain seq x y z
N GLY A 1 -23.94 -22.26 18.71
CA GLY A 1 -23.69 -21.58 17.44
C GLY A 1 -22.34 -22.02 16.94
N GLU A 2 -22.15 -22.11 15.62
CA GLU A 2 -20.83 -22.35 15.05
C GLU A 2 -19.92 -21.13 15.27
N LEU A 3 -18.62 -21.38 15.43
CA LEU A 3 -17.61 -20.35 15.64
C LEU A 3 -17.18 -19.74 14.31
N LEU A 4 -17.01 -18.42 14.28
CA LEU A 4 -16.41 -17.68 13.16
C LEU A 4 -15.00 -17.25 13.56
N THR A 5 -14.00 -17.63 12.76
CA THR A 5 -12.62 -17.15 12.90
C THR A 5 -12.40 -15.99 11.93
N VAL A 6 -11.81 -14.90 12.42
CA VAL A 6 -11.47 -13.72 11.62
C VAL A 6 -9.98 -13.45 11.75
N THR A 7 -9.27 -13.48 10.63
CA THR A 7 -7.84 -13.20 10.56
C THR A 7 -7.61 -11.89 9.82
N PRO A 8 -7.11 -10.82 10.48
CA PRO A 8 -6.69 -9.61 9.78
C PRO A 8 -5.36 -9.84 9.06
N LEU A 9 -5.24 -9.28 7.86
CA LEU A 9 -4.01 -9.26 7.07
C LEU A 9 -3.72 -7.82 6.65
N ASP A 10 -2.45 -7.42 6.65
CA ASP A 10 -2.05 -6.11 6.14
C ASP A 10 -2.44 -5.94 4.65
N ALA A 11 -3.25 -4.93 4.35
CA ALA A 11 -3.68 -4.65 2.98
C ALA A 11 -2.67 -3.81 2.18
N GLY A 12 -1.67 -3.23 2.86
CA GLY A 12 -0.63 -2.43 2.24
C GLY A 12 -1.13 -1.16 1.55
N HIS A 13 -2.34 -0.68 1.83
CA HIS A 13 -2.93 0.52 1.22
C HIS A 13 -2.49 1.80 1.95
N CYS A 14 -2.65 1.84 3.27
CA CYS A 14 -2.24 2.94 4.14
C CYS A 14 -1.96 2.42 5.57
N PRO A 15 -1.39 3.23 6.49
CA PRO A 15 -1.17 2.78 7.87
C PRO A 15 -2.47 2.26 8.51
N GLY A 16 -2.43 1.02 8.99
CA GLY A 16 -3.58 0.36 9.62
C GLY A 16 -4.59 -0.26 8.63
N SER A 17 -4.39 -0.17 7.31
CA SER A 17 -5.26 -0.83 6.34
C SER A 17 -5.17 -2.35 6.47
N VAL A 18 -6.31 -3.02 6.55
CA VAL A 18 -6.40 -4.48 6.71
C VAL A 18 -7.43 -5.11 5.78
N GLY A 19 -7.09 -6.26 5.24
CA GLY A 19 -8.02 -7.23 4.70
C GLY A 19 -8.41 -8.25 5.77
N PHE A 20 -9.56 -8.89 5.63
CA PHE A 20 -10.07 -9.86 6.59
C PHE A 20 -10.39 -11.20 5.93
N LEU A 21 -9.78 -12.26 6.44
CA LEU A 21 -10.15 -13.64 6.12
C LEU A 21 -11.14 -14.16 7.16
N PHE A 22 -12.33 -14.52 6.71
CA PHE A 22 -13.41 -15.11 7.51
C PHE A 22 -13.46 -16.62 7.25
N GLU A 23 -13.53 -17.41 8.31
CA GLU A 23 -13.61 -18.86 8.24
C GLU A 23 -14.63 -19.42 9.24
N GLY A 24 -15.63 -20.15 8.75
CA GLY A 24 -16.66 -20.78 9.56
C GLY A 24 -17.80 -21.31 8.70
N ALA A 25 -19.02 -21.30 9.26
CA ALA A 25 -20.24 -21.75 8.59
C ALA A 25 -20.51 -21.06 7.23
N CYS A 26 -20.01 -19.83 7.07
CA CYS A 26 -20.13 -19.03 5.84
C CYS A 26 -19.10 -19.40 4.76
N GLY A 27 -18.25 -20.41 5.00
CA GLY A 27 -17.11 -20.74 4.13
C GLY A 27 -15.87 -19.90 4.44
N ARG A 28 -14.94 -19.90 3.49
CA ARG A 28 -13.67 -19.16 3.45
C ARG A 28 -13.81 -17.93 2.57
N ILE A 29 -13.98 -16.77 3.19
CA ILE A 29 -14.21 -15.49 2.50
C ILE A 29 -13.05 -14.57 2.79
N TYR A 30 -12.43 -13.99 1.76
CA TYR A 30 -11.43 -12.93 1.94
C TYR A 30 -11.98 -11.60 1.41
N HIS A 31 -11.98 -10.58 2.26
CA HIS A 31 -12.30 -9.21 1.90
C HIS A 31 -11.02 -8.38 1.95
N THR A 32 -10.58 -7.83 0.82
CA THR A 32 -9.28 -7.13 0.76
C THR A 32 -9.28 -5.78 1.47
N GLY A 33 -10.45 -5.14 1.56
CA GLY A 33 -10.51 -3.69 1.81
C GLY A 33 -9.91 -2.97 0.61
N ASP A 34 -9.50 -1.70 0.77
CA ASP A 34 -8.63 -1.05 -0.20
C ASP A 34 -7.22 -1.67 -0.06
N PHE A 35 -6.63 -2.08 -1.17
CA PHE A 35 -5.51 -3.02 -1.14
C PHE A 35 -4.48 -2.74 -2.24
N ARG A 36 -3.19 -2.76 -1.86
CA ARG A 36 -2.08 -2.76 -2.83
C ARG A 36 -0.85 -3.45 -2.22
N ARG A 37 -0.73 -4.76 -2.49
CA ARG A 37 0.44 -5.58 -2.14
C ARG A 37 1.21 -5.95 -3.39
N GLU A 38 2.22 -5.13 -3.69
CA GLU A 38 3.08 -5.34 -4.86
C GLU A 38 3.85 -6.67 -4.73
N ASP A 39 4.27 -6.99 -3.50
CA ASP A 39 4.98 -8.21 -3.10
C ASP A 39 4.19 -9.52 -3.35
N TRP A 40 2.87 -9.47 -3.44
CA TRP A 40 2.05 -10.66 -3.75
C TRP A 40 2.03 -10.98 -5.24
N CYS A 41 2.24 -9.96 -6.07
CA CYS A 41 2.16 -10.04 -7.53
C CYS A 41 3.53 -10.13 -8.20
N GLY A 42 4.62 -10.22 -7.43
CA GLY A 42 6.00 -10.20 -7.93
C GLY A 42 6.44 -8.84 -8.51
N ARG A 43 5.66 -7.77 -8.25
CA ARG A 43 6.01 -6.39 -8.61
C ARG A 43 6.63 -5.73 -7.37
N GLY A 44 7.69 -4.93 -7.51
CA GLY A 44 8.38 -4.32 -6.34
C GLY A 44 9.89 -4.58 -6.26
N GLY A 45 10.54 -4.77 -7.40
CA GLY A 45 12.00 -4.90 -7.49
C GLY A 45 12.54 -6.28 -7.12
N ALA A 46 13.88 -6.41 -7.07
CA ALA A 46 14.58 -7.68 -6.93
C ALA A 46 14.23 -8.48 -5.65
N ALA A 47 13.77 -7.81 -4.59
CA ALA A 47 13.34 -8.46 -3.34
C ALA A 47 11.94 -9.10 -3.43
N ALA A 48 11.04 -8.58 -4.30
CA ALA A 48 9.69 -9.12 -4.52
C ALA A 48 9.66 -10.31 -5.49
N ALA A 49 10.73 -10.53 -6.25
CA ALA A 49 10.81 -11.56 -7.28
C ALA A 49 11.08 -12.99 -6.75
N ALA A 50 11.43 -13.14 -5.47
CA ALA A 50 11.96 -14.41 -4.95
C ALA A 50 10.89 -15.44 -4.54
N ALA A 51 9.66 -15.02 -4.23
CA ALA A 51 8.47 -15.87 -4.04
C ALA A 51 7.26 -14.94 -3.92
N SER A 52 6.10 -15.34 -4.47
CA SER A 52 4.85 -14.63 -4.15
C SER A 52 4.64 -14.69 -2.64
N ALA A 53 4.70 -13.54 -1.97
CA ALA A 53 4.60 -13.44 -0.53
C ALA A 53 3.13 -13.54 -0.03
N ILE A 54 2.25 -14.17 -0.81
CA ILE A 54 0.85 -14.36 -0.42
C ILE A 54 0.84 -15.19 0.87
N PRO A 55 0.21 -14.68 1.95
CA PRO A 55 0.15 -15.36 3.24
C PRO A 55 -0.41 -16.78 3.13
N GLU A 56 0.21 -17.72 3.86
CA GLU A 56 -0.17 -19.14 3.86
C GLU A 56 -1.66 -19.36 4.21
N CYS A 57 -2.24 -18.54 5.09
CA CYS A 57 -3.65 -18.64 5.45
C CYS A 57 -4.60 -18.40 4.26
N LEU A 58 -4.18 -17.67 3.22
CA LEU A 58 -4.93 -17.45 1.99
C LEU A 58 -4.71 -18.56 0.95
N THR A 59 -3.60 -19.31 1.03
CA THR A 59 -3.25 -20.34 0.04
C THR A 59 -3.47 -21.77 0.53
N ARG A 60 -3.63 -21.99 1.85
CA ARG A 60 -3.81 -23.33 2.44
C ARG A 60 -5.05 -24.08 1.96
N ALA A 61 -6.06 -23.36 1.50
CA ALA A 61 -7.29 -23.90 0.92
C ALA A 61 -7.96 -22.83 0.04
N PRO A 62 -8.77 -23.22 -0.96
CA PRO A 62 -9.51 -22.29 -1.80
C PRO A 62 -10.38 -21.32 -0.99
N LEU A 63 -10.58 -20.12 -1.55
CA LEU A 63 -11.59 -19.19 -1.08
C LEU A 63 -12.91 -19.51 -1.77
N ASP A 64 -14.00 -19.50 -1.00
CA ASP A 64 -15.36 -19.60 -1.53
C ASP A 64 -15.80 -18.27 -2.14
N LEU A 65 -15.32 -17.15 -1.59
CA LEU A 65 -15.60 -15.79 -2.09
C LEU A 65 -14.41 -14.87 -1.85
N LEU A 66 -14.10 -14.06 -2.87
CA LEU A 66 -13.14 -12.96 -2.79
C LEU A 66 -13.86 -11.64 -3.06
N LEU A 67 -13.87 -10.77 -2.06
CA LEU A 67 -14.32 -9.38 -2.19
C LEU A 67 -13.07 -8.52 -2.42
N LEU A 68 -12.82 -8.22 -3.70
CA LEU A 68 -11.59 -7.62 -4.20
C LEU A 68 -11.75 -6.11 -4.42
N ASP A 69 -10.75 -5.33 -4.00
CA ASP A 69 -10.53 -3.95 -4.45
C ASP A 69 -10.38 -3.91 -5.97
N ASN A 70 -11.38 -3.35 -6.63
CA ASN A 70 -11.44 -3.24 -8.07
C ASN A 70 -11.30 -1.79 -8.56
N THR A 71 -10.78 -0.87 -7.71
CA THR A 71 -10.62 0.56 -8.03
C THR A 71 -9.97 0.80 -9.39
N TYR A 72 -8.96 -0.02 -9.73
CA TYR A 72 -8.23 0.05 -11.00
C TYR A 72 -8.33 -1.22 -11.84
N ALA A 73 -9.43 -1.98 -11.74
CA ALA A 73 -9.66 -3.21 -12.52
C ALA A 73 -9.99 -2.94 -14.01
N ASN A 74 -9.15 -2.15 -14.67
CA ASN A 74 -9.20 -1.86 -16.10
C ASN A 74 -7.78 -1.95 -16.68
N PRO A 75 -7.55 -2.74 -17.76
CA PRO A 75 -6.24 -2.90 -18.39
C PRO A 75 -5.57 -1.60 -18.88
N THR A 76 -6.31 -0.49 -19.02
CA THR A 76 -5.71 0.81 -19.37
C THR A 76 -4.89 1.41 -18.25
N TYR A 77 -5.08 0.95 -17.01
CA TYR A 77 -4.29 1.40 -15.86
C TYR A 77 -3.03 0.54 -15.73
N ASP A 78 -1.89 1.12 -16.09
CA ASP A 78 -0.56 0.56 -15.87
C ASP A 78 0.27 1.58 -15.09
N PHE A 79 0.35 1.39 -13.77
CA PHE A 79 1.05 2.29 -12.88
C PHE A 79 2.43 1.74 -12.53
N PRO A 80 3.44 2.61 -12.34
CA PRO A 80 4.74 2.18 -11.84
C PRO A 80 4.64 1.60 -10.42
N ALA A 81 5.68 0.86 -10.02
CA ALA A 81 5.84 0.45 -8.63
C ALA A 81 5.99 1.68 -7.72
N ARG A 82 5.67 1.51 -6.43
CA ARG A 82 5.81 2.61 -5.46
C ARG A 82 7.24 3.13 -5.36
N SER A 83 8.23 2.27 -5.50
CA SER A 83 9.65 2.63 -5.52
C SER A 83 9.96 3.60 -6.66
N ASP A 84 9.54 3.24 -7.87
CA ASP A 84 9.91 3.97 -9.08
C ASP A 84 9.22 5.35 -9.10
N ALA A 85 7.94 5.38 -8.70
CA ALA A 85 7.21 6.64 -8.52
C ALA A 85 7.83 7.52 -7.42
N ALA A 86 8.31 6.91 -6.32
CA ALA A 86 8.98 7.66 -5.26
C ALA A 86 10.31 8.24 -5.76
N GLU A 87 11.13 7.47 -6.49
CA GLU A 87 12.39 7.96 -7.07
C GLU A 87 12.16 9.18 -7.98
N GLU A 88 11.14 9.14 -8.83
CA GLU A 88 10.78 10.27 -9.70
C GLU A 88 10.37 11.50 -8.88
N VAL A 89 9.54 11.34 -7.86
CA VAL A 89 9.15 12.44 -6.95
C VAL A 89 10.39 13.00 -6.24
N LEU A 90 11.28 12.15 -5.72
CA LEU A 90 12.49 12.60 -5.02
C LEU A 90 13.42 13.39 -5.93
N ALA A 91 13.56 13.01 -7.19
CA ALA A 91 14.35 13.75 -8.17
C ALA A 91 13.79 15.16 -8.38
N ILE A 92 12.48 15.27 -8.63
CA ILE A 92 11.79 16.56 -8.83
C ILE A 92 11.91 17.46 -7.59
N VAL A 93 11.65 16.90 -6.40
CA VAL A 93 11.70 17.65 -5.14
C VAL A 93 13.14 18.13 -4.85
N SER A 94 14.14 17.28 -5.07
CA SER A 94 15.54 17.61 -4.84
C SER A 94 16.02 18.73 -5.78
N GLU A 95 15.65 18.68 -7.06
CA GLU A 95 15.96 19.73 -8.03
C GLU A 95 15.32 21.07 -7.64
N ALA A 96 14.02 21.05 -7.31
CA ALA A 96 13.29 22.26 -6.90
C ALA A 96 13.89 22.87 -5.62
N THR A 97 14.24 22.04 -4.63
CA THR A 97 14.84 22.47 -3.38
C THR A 97 16.24 23.05 -3.60
N ALA A 98 17.05 22.44 -4.48
CA ALA A 98 18.38 22.95 -4.82
C ALA A 98 18.33 24.33 -5.49
N ARG A 99 17.23 24.66 -6.18
CA ARG A 99 16.94 25.98 -6.74
C ARG A 99 16.38 26.98 -5.72
N GLY A 100 16.16 26.56 -4.47
CA GLY A 100 15.56 27.37 -3.42
C GLY A 100 14.05 27.57 -3.58
N CYS A 101 13.35 26.67 -4.28
CA CYS A 101 11.90 26.72 -4.40
C CYS A 101 11.21 26.03 -3.22
N ASP A 102 10.07 26.58 -2.79
CA ASP A 102 9.16 25.87 -1.90
C ASP A 102 8.43 24.75 -2.66
N VAL A 103 8.31 23.58 -2.03
CA VAL A 103 7.63 22.42 -2.60
C VAL A 103 6.42 22.06 -1.76
N TYR A 104 5.26 21.96 -2.42
CA TYR A 104 3.99 21.58 -1.80
C TYR A 104 3.56 20.22 -2.36
N VAL A 105 3.36 19.23 -1.48
CA VAL A 105 2.94 17.88 -1.87
C VAL A 105 1.49 17.68 -1.45
N GLY A 106 0.58 17.61 -2.44
CA GLY A 106 -0.84 17.34 -2.22
C GLY A 106 -1.09 15.85 -2.00
N ILE A 107 -1.69 15.50 -0.86
CA ILE A 107 -1.93 14.12 -0.43
C ILE A 107 -3.22 14.04 0.40
N ASP A 108 -3.82 12.85 0.45
CA ASP A 108 -5.00 12.55 1.26
C ASP A 108 -4.71 12.64 2.76
N SER A 109 -5.71 12.58 3.63
CA SER A 109 -5.53 12.69 5.09
C SER A 109 -4.64 11.59 5.69
N LEU A 110 -4.59 10.41 5.07
CA LEU A 110 -3.80 9.25 5.50
C LEU A 110 -3.20 8.53 4.28
N GLY A 111 -2.01 7.95 4.44
CA GLY A 111 -1.31 7.23 3.40
C GLY A 111 -0.19 8.05 2.75
N LYS A 112 0.77 7.35 2.14
CA LYS A 112 1.98 7.92 1.50
C LYS A 112 3.02 8.45 2.50
N GLU A 113 2.95 8.07 3.78
CA GLU A 113 3.91 8.46 4.82
C GLU A 113 5.35 8.06 4.45
N ALA A 114 5.53 6.87 3.88
CA ALA A 114 6.84 6.40 3.43
C ALA A 114 7.48 7.33 2.38
N LEU A 115 6.67 7.88 1.47
CA LEU A 115 7.13 8.87 0.48
C LEU A 115 7.56 10.17 1.18
N LEU A 116 6.77 10.66 2.14
CA LEU A 116 7.12 11.87 2.89
C LEU A 116 8.41 11.70 3.70
N THR A 117 8.60 10.54 4.33
CA THR A 117 9.85 10.21 5.03
C THR A 117 11.03 10.16 4.06
N ALA A 118 10.85 9.58 2.87
CA ALA A 118 11.89 9.57 1.84
C ALA A 118 12.23 11.00 1.37
N VAL A 119 11.22 11.86 1.18
CA VAL A 119 11.42 13.28 0.82
C VAL A 119 12.20 14.01 1.91
N ALA A 120 11.83 13.83 3.18
CA ALA A 120 12.55 14.45 4.30
C ALA A 120 14.03 14.01 4.34
N THR A 121 14.27 12.72 4.07
CA THR A 121 15.62 12.15 4.02
C THR A 121 16.45 12.71 2.87
N ALA A 122 15.87 12.76 1.66
CA ALA A 122 16.57 13.22 0.46
C ALA A 122 16.91 14.72 0.50
N THR A 123 16.01 15.53 1.06
CA THR A 123 16.20 16.99 1.17
C THR A 123 16.99 17.40 2.42
N GLY A 124 17.12 16.52 3.41
CA GLY A 124 17.67 16.85 4.73
C GLY A 124 16.79 17.83 5.53
N ALA A 125 15.56 18.10 5.08
CA ALA A 125 14.63 19.04 5.69
C ALA A 125 13.40 18.30 6.25
N ALA A 126 12.85 18.81 7.35
CA ALA A 126 11.62 18.26 7.90
C ALA A 126 10.42 18.55 6.97
N VAL A 127 9.65 17.52 6.64
CA VAL A 127 8.36 17.68 5.96
C VAL A 127 7.34 18.23 6.96
N ARG A 128 6.83 19.42 6.70
CA ARG A 128 5.78 20.04 7.50
C ARG A 128 4.42 19.54 7.03
N VAL A 129 3.58 19.13 7.96
CA VAL A 129 2.22 18.66 7.70
C VAL A 129 1.21 19.51 8.48
N THR A 130 -0.07 19.42 8.12
CA THR A 130 -1.12 20.10 8.88
C THR A 130 -1.31 19.43 10.26
N PRO A 131 -1.83 20.15 11.27
CA PRO A 131 -2.07 19.58 12.59
C PRO A 131 -2.94 18.33 12.58
N GLU A 132 -3.93 18.28 11.68
CA GLU A 132 -4.85 17.14 11.54
C GLU A 132 -4.13 15.86 11.10
N ARG A 133 -3.02 15.98 10.38
CA ARG A 133 -2.20 14.84 9.96
C ARG A 133 -1.16 14.45 11.01
N ALA A 134 -0.77 15.38 11.87
CA ALA A 134 0.22 15.13 12.92
C ALA A 134 -0.38 14.43 14.16
N ALA A 135 -1.71 14.40 14.29
CA ALA A 135 -2.46 13.79 15.38
C ALA A 135 -2.69 12.30 15.15
#